data_AF-A0A2V5UWI8-F1
#
_entry.id   AF-A0A2V5UWI8-F1
#
_cell.length_a   1.000
_cell.length_b   1.000
_cell.length_c   1.000
_cell.angle_alpha   90.00
_cell.angle_beta   90.00
_cell.angle_gamma   90.00
#
_symmetry.space_group_name_H-M   'P 1'
#
loop_
_entity.id
_entity.type
_entity.pdbx_description
1 polymer ?
#
loop_
_entity_poly.entity_id
_entity_poly.type
_entity_poly.pdbx_seq_one_letter_code
_entity_poly.pdbx_strand_id
1 'polypeptide(L)'
;MKVCGVLLGPRNGYYILHPDSRLVNQLGLYEAPYIDTADPLRHGYGADVLAFQFNQSGVLIAPPAYIAQESANDFYTRRIGSLARGRATVHDVEGFFGRGHSVAKRPDGFIYYYALPIYNPFEDFGGGRR
;
A
#
# COMPACT_ATOMS: atom_id res chain seq x y z
N MET A 1 -0.26 19.20 -2.73
CA MET A 1 -1.57 18.91 -2.12
C MET A 1 -1.35 18.13 -0.84
N LYS A 2 -1.92 18.56 0.30
CA LYS A 2 -1.85 17.80 1.56
C LYS A 2 -2.87 16.67 1.49
N VAL A 3 -2.42 15.45 1.22
CA VAL A 3 -3.28 14.27 1.37
C VAL A 3 -3.40 13.97 2.87
N CYS A 4 -4.33 14.68 3.52
CA CYS A 4 -4.87 14.29 4.82
C CYS A 4 -6.17 13.52 4.55
N GLY A 5 -6.08 12.19 4.43
CA GLY A 5 -7.23 11.35 4.10
C GLY A 5 -7.26 10.05 4.90
N VAL A 6 -7.51 10.15 6.21
CA VAL A 6 -7.82 8.99 7.05
C VAL A 6 -9.32 8.72 6.96
N LEU A 7 -9.73 7.65 6.26
CA LEU A 7 -11.08 7.07 6.37
C LEU A 7 -11.04 5.88 7.33
N LEU A 8 -11.14 6.17 8.63
CA LEU A 8 -11.32 5.16 9.67
C LEU A 8 -12.81 4.83 9.82
N GLY A 9 -13.24 3.69 9.26
CA GLY A 9 -14.47 3.04 9.70
C GLY A 9 -14.14 2.06 10.84
N PRO A 10 -14.82 2.11 12.00
CA PRO A 10 -14.54 1.19 13.09
C PRO A 10 -14.90 -0.23 12.62
N ARG A 11 -13.87 -1.07 12.47
CA ARG A 11 -13.92 -2.50 12.10
C ARG A 11 -14.14 -2.89 10.63
N ASN A 12 -14.26 -1.95 9.67
CA ASN A 12 -14.61 -2.29 8.27
C ASN A 12 -13.90 -1.44 7.18
N GLY A 13 -12.75 -0.82 7.46
CA GLY A 13 -12.06 0.10 6.53
C GLY A 13 -10.72 -0.38 5.98
N TYR A 14 -10.08 0.48 5.19
CA TYR A 14 -8.68 0.39 4.75
C TYR A 14 -8.02 1.76 4.94
N TYR A 15 -6.69 1.79 5.03
CA TYR A 15 -5.92 3.04 5.11
C TYR A 15 -5.43 3.46 3.74
N ILE A 16 -5.49 4.75 3.43
CA ILE A 16 -4.68 5.36 2.37
C ILE A 16 -3.65 6.25 3.06
N LEU A 17 -2.38 5.98 2.80
CA LEU A 17 -1.25 6.59 3.49
C LEU A 17 -0.30 7.20 2.47
N HIS A 18 0.24 8.38 2.78
CA HIS A 18 1.44 8.87 2.10
C HIS A 18 2.68 8.15 2.68
N PRO A 19 3.74 7.85 1.90
CA PRO A 19 4.96 7.22 2.41
C PRO A 19 5.58 7.94 3.62
N ASP A 20 5.60 9.27 3.58
CA ASP A 20 6.14 10.11 4.68
C ASP A 20 5.22 10.22 5.91
N SER A 21 4.07 9.55 5.90
CA SER A 21 3.14 9.60 7.02
C SER A 21 3.69 8.87 8.23
N ARG A 22 3.63 9.51 9.41
CA ARG A 22 3.96 8.86 10.69
C ARG A 22 3.15 7.58 10.95
N LEU A 23 1.98 7.46 10.33
CA LEU A 23 1.13 6.25 10.42
C LEU A 23 1.79 5.01 9.81
N VAL A 24 2.65 5.16 8.79
CA VAL A 24 3.40 4.03 8.22
C VAL A 24 4.23 3.35 9.30
N ASN A 25 4.92 4.14 10.12
CA ASN A 25 5.72 3.64 11.24
C ASN A 25 4.85 3.07 12.37
N GLN A 26 3.76 3.75 12.72
CA GLN A 26 2.85 3.30 13.79
C GLN A 26 2.16 1.98 13.45
N LEU A 27 1.91 1.72 12.17
CA LEU A 27 1.33 0.47 11.66
C LEU A 27 2.41 -0.59 11.35
N GLY A 28 3.69 -0.32 11.59
CA GLY A 28 4.78 -1.27 11.35
C GLY A 28 5.05 -1.58 9.87
N LEU A 29 4.71 -0.64 8.98
CA LEU A 29 4.79 -0.79 7.52
C LEU A 29 6.10 -0.26 6.91
N TYR A 30 7.14 -0.06 7.72
CA TYR A 30 8.44 0.50 7.30
C TYR A 30 9.23 -0.39 6.33
N GLU A 31 8.87 -1.67 6.18
CA GLU A 31 9.45 -2.59 5.19
C GLU A 31 8.71 -2.59 3.84
N ALA A 32 7.72 -1.71 3.67
CA ALA A 32 6.98 -1.58 2.42
C ALA A 32 7.93 -1.17 1.28
N PRO A 33 8.00 -1.94 0.17
CA PRO A 33 8.90 -1.68 -0.94
C PRO A 33 8.35 -0.61 -1.90
N TYR A 34 7.99 0.56 -1.36
CA TYR A 34 7.55 1.67 -2.20
C TYR A 34 8.75 2.31 -2.89
N ILE A 35 8.53 2.92 -4.04
CA ILE A 35 9.58 3.55 -4.84
C ILE A 35 9.09 4.94 -5.25
N ASP A 36 9.79 5.98 -4.82
CA ASP A 36 9.47 7.36 -5.14
C ASP A 36 9.53 7.65 -6.65
N THR A 37 8.47 8.23 -7.22
CA THR A 37 8.42 8.70 -8.61
C THR A 37 9.29 9.93 -8.84
N ALA A 38 9.56 10.72 -7.78
CA ALA A 38 10.45 11.87 -7.83
C ALA A 38 11.94 11.48 -7.77
N ASP A 39 12.26 10.18 -7.67
CA ASP A 39 13.64 9.69 -7.82
C ASP A 39 14.14 10.05 -9.23
N PRO A 40 15.16 10.93 -9.37
CA PRO A 40 15.63 11.40 -10.67
C PRO A 40 16.24 10.28 -11.53
N LEU A 41 16.62 9.16 -10.92
CA LEU A 41 17.13 7.99 -11.65
C LEU A 41 16.02 7.14 -12.26
N ARG A 42 14.77 7.39 -11.88
CA ARG A 42 13.62 6.57 -12.25
C ARG A 42 12.67 7.25 -13.21
N HIS A 43 12.92 8.49 -13.62
CA HIS A 43 12.20 9.15 -14.73
C HIS A 43 10.67 9.08 -14.57
N GLY A 44 10.17 9.37 -13.36
CA GLY A 44 8.73 9.30 -13.05
C GLY A 44 8.18 7.88 -12.83
N TYR A 45 8.98 6.83 -12.96
CA TYR A 45 8.57 5.47 -12.58
C TYR A 45 8.71 5.26 -11.08
N GLY A 46 7.64 4.76 -10.47
CA GLY A 46 7.58 4.49 -9.04
C GLY A 46 6.84 3.19 -8.73
N ALA A 47 6.65 2.97 -7.44
CA ALA A 47 5.82 1.89 -6.96
C ALA A 47 5.05 2.34 -5.73
N ASP A 48 3.73 2.23 -5.85
CA ASP A 48 2.79 2.25 -4.75
C ASP A 48 2.80 0.90 -4.02
N VAL A 49 2.28 0.83 -2.80
CA VAL A 49 2.27 -0.44 -2.04
C VAL A 49 0.93 -0.72 -1.39
N LEU A 50 0.41 -1.94 -1.58
CA LEU A 50 -0.63 -2.49 -0.72
C LEU A 50 0.01 -3.37 0.36
N ALA A 51 -0.42 -3.21 1.60
CA ALA A 51 0.03 -3.98 2.74
C ALA A 51 -1.15 -4.68 3.43
N PHE A 52 -0.98 -5.97 3.68
CA PHE A 52 -1.98 -6.82 4.34
C PHE A 52 -1.33 -7.58 5.49
N GLN A 53 -1.82 -7.37 6.72
CA GLN A 53 -1.30 -8.04 7.92
C GLN A 53 -2.15 -9.25 8.26
N PHE A 54 -1.53 -10.42 8.25
CA PHE A 54 -2.12 -11.71 8.56
C PHE A 54 -1.57 -12.26 9.87
N ASN A 55 -2.38 -13.05 10.57
CA ASN A 55 -1.88 -13.91 11.64
C ASN A 55 -1.17 -15.14 11.08
N GLN A 56 -0.64 -15.97 11.97
CA GLN A 56 0.03 -17.23 11.61
C GLN A 56 -0.88 -18.22 10.85
N SER A 57 -2.20 -18.14 11.02
CA SER A 57 -3.18 -18.96 10.28
C SER A 57 -3.53 -18.39 8.90
N GLY A 58 -2.92 -17.27 8.48
CA GLY A 58 -3.20 -16.62 7.20
C GLY A 58 -4.53 -15.86 7.16
N VAL A 59 -5.08 -15.47 8.32
CA VAL A 59 -6.29 -14.64 8.42
C VAL A 59 -5.88 -13.20 8.62
N LEU A 60 -6.49 -12.28 7.87
CA LEU A 60 -6.26 -10.84 7.97
C LEU A 60 -6.68 -10.34 9.36
N ILE A 61 -5.76 -9.72 10.08
CA ILE A 61 -5.95 -9.27 11.47
C ILE A 61 -5.93 -7.76 11.65
N ALA A 62 -5.52 -7.01 10.63
CA ALA A 62 -5.57 -5.55 10.62
C ALA A 62 -6.21 -5.04 9.33
N PRO A 63 -6.78 -3.82 9.32
CA PRO A 63 -7.23 -3.17 8.10
C PRO A 63 -6.10 -3.12 7.06
N PRO A 64 -6.38 -3.41 5.77
CA PRO A 64 -5.41 -3.22 4.70
C PRO A 64 -4.92 -1.77 4.64
N ALA A 65 -3.68 -1.57 4.20
CA ALA A 65 -3.14 -0.24 3.94
C ALA A 65 -2.69 -0.11 2.49
N TYR A 66 -2.98 1.04 1.90
CA TYR A 66 -2.50 1.47 0.60
C TYR A 66 -1.58 2.68 0.81
N ILE A 67 -0.29 2.47 0.63
CA ILE A 67 0.71 3.52 0.59
C ILE A 67 0.76 4.07 -0.84
N ALA A 68 0.26 5.28 -1.02
CA ALA A 68 0.15 5.97 -2.30
C ALA A 68 0.95 7.28 -2.27
N GLN A 69 1.73 7.54 -3.31
CA GLN A 69 2.59 8.73 -3.38
C GLN A 69 1.79 10.00 -3.68
N GLU A 70 1.11 10.04 -4.82
CA GLU A 70 0.32 11.22 -5.19
C GLU A 70 -1.16 11.03 -4.91
N SER A 71 -1.75 10.01 -5.53
CA SER A 71 -3.17 9.71 -5.40
C SER A 71 -3.39 8.21 -5.43
N ALA A 72 -4.25 7.73 -4.53
CA ALA A 72 -4.63 6.33 -4.52
C ALA A 72 -5.43 6.01 -5.77
N ASN A 73 -5.03 4.96 -6.48
CA ASN A 73 -5.73 4.50 -7.66
C ASN A 73 -7.08 3.84 -7.28
N ASP A 74 -8.16 4.32 -7.89
CA ASP A 74 -9.53 3.86 -7.63
C ASP A 74 -9.74 2.35 -7.82
N PHE A 75 -9.05 1.73 -8.77
CA PHE A 75 -9.14 0.29 -9.02
C PHE A 75 -8.67 -0.50 -7.80
N TYR A 76 -7.51 -0.13 -7.24
CA TYR A 76 -6.96 -0.79 -6.05
C TYR A 76 -7.77 -0.45 -4.80
N THR A 77 -8.19 0.81 -4.66
CA THR A 77 -9.04 1.31 -3.58
C THR A 77 -10.37 0.55 -3.45
N ARG A 78 -11.05 0.25 -4.57
CA ARG A 78 -12.29 -0.55 -4.56
C ARG A 78 -12.03 -1.99 -4.13
N ARG A 79 -10.93 -2.59 -4.58
CA ARG A 79 -10.58 -4.00 -4.36
C ARG A 79 -10.09 -4.27 -2.92
N ILE A 80 -9.39 -3.33 -2.31
CA ILE A 80 -9.08 -3.40 -0.86
C ILE A 80 -10.32 -3.16 0.00
N GLY A 81 -11.23 -2.28 -0.45
CA GLY A 81 -12.51 -2.04 0.22
C GLY A 81 -13.39 -3.28 0.33
N SER A 82 -13.31 -4.23 -0.61
CA SER A 82 -14.04 -5.51 -0.50
C SER A 82 -13.44 -6.47 0.52
N LEU A 83 -12.13 -6.40 0.78
CA LEU A 83 -11.44 -7.25 1.76
C LEU A 83 -11.62 -6.77 3.20
N ALA A 84 -11.94 -5.49 3.38
CA ALA A 84 -12.20 -4.91 4.70
C ALA A 84 -13.47 -5.45 5.38
N ARG A 85 -14.35 -6.17 4.64
CA ARG A 85 -15.59 -6.76 5.15
C ARG A 85 -15.38 -8.19 5.65
N GLY A 86 -14.75 -8.34 6.81
CA GLY A 86 -14.72 -9.59 7.59
C GLY A 86 -13.73 -10.65 7.08
N ARG A 87 -12.85 -11.10 8.00
CA ARG A 87 -11.91 -12.25 7.93
C ARG A 87 -11.47 -12.70 6.52
N ALA A 88 -10.94 -11.77 5.72
CA ALA A 88 -10.22 -12.13 4.50
C ALA A 88 -9.03 -13.03 4.86
N THR A 89 -8.75 -14.02 4.02
CA THR A 89 -7.59 -14.89 4.14
C THR A 89 -6.51 -14.50 3.14
N VAL A 90 -5.31 -15.05 3.30
CA VAL A 90 -4.25 -14.94 2.28
C VAL A 90 -4.78 -15.36 0.91
N HIS A 91 -5.55 -16.45 0.84
CA HIS A 91 -6.10 -16.95 -0.42
C HIS A 91 -7.04 -15.96 -1.09
N ASP A 92 -7.88 -15.26 -0.31
CA ASP A 92 -8.77 -14.23 -0.85
C ASP A 92 -7.98 -13.05 -1.42
N VAL A 93 -6.95 -12.60 -0.69
CA VAL A 93 -6.06 -11.51 -1.14
C VAL A 93 -5.30 -11.92 -2.39
N GLU A 94 -4.79 -13.15 -2.44
CA GLU A 94 -4.08 -13.67 -3.60
C GLU A 94 -4.99 -13.84 -4.82
N GLY A 95 -6.26 -14.19 -4.63
CA GLY A 95 -7.26 -14.21 -5.70
C GLY A 95 -7.48 -12.84 -6.35
N PHE A 96 -7.28 -11.76 -5.59
CA PHE A 96 -7.41 -10.39 -6.11
C PHE A 96 -6.12 -9.81 -6.67
N PHE A 97 -4.97 -10.07 -6.05
CA PHE A 97 -3.72 -9.36 -6.36
C PHE A 97 -2.59 -10.27 -6.86
N GLY A 98 -2.82 -11.58 -6.94
CA GLY A 98 -1.76 -12.55 -7.20
C GLY A 98 -0.93 -12.83 -5.95
N ARG A 99 0.27 -13.40 -6.09
CA ARG A 99 1.14 -13.66 -4.93
C ARG A 99 1.78 -12.36 -4.42
N GLY A 100 1.95 -12.26 -3.10
CA GLY A 100 2.68 -11.16 -2.48
C GLY A 100 4.09 -11.03 -3.06
N HIS A 101 4.52 -9.81 -3.35
CA HIS A 101 5.85 -9.52 -3.91
C HIS A 101 6.94 -9.63 -2.85
N SER A 102 6.62 -9.23 -1.61
CA SER A 102 7.51 -9.42 -0.47
C SER A 102 6.72 -9.71 0.81
N VAL A 103 7.42 -10.29 1.77
CA VAL A 103 6.87 -10.66 3.07
C VAL A 103 7.76 -10.14 4.19
N ALA A 104 7.14 -9.49 5.17
CA ALA A 104 7.80 -9.16 6.43
C ALA A 104 7.25 -10.03 7.55
N LYS A 105 8.12 -10.76 8.24
CA LYS A 105 7.73 -11.62 9.37
C LYS A 105 7.47 -10.76 10.61
N ARG A 106 6.47 -11.14 11.39
CA ARG A 106 6.11 -10.49 12.66
C ARG A 106 5.88 -11.57 13.73
N PRO A 107 6.04 -11.25 15.02
CA PRO A 107 5.75 -12.22 16.09
C PRO A 107 4.30 -12.75 16.06
N ASP A 108 3.36 -11.88 15.70
CA ASP A 108 1.92 -12.15 15.59
C ASP A 108 1.49 -12.70 14.23
N GLY A 109 2.41 -12.80 13.25
CA GLY A 109 2.13 -13.32 11.92
C GLY A 109 3.06 -12.75 10.86
N PHE A 110 2.51 -12.15 9.81
CA PHE A 110 3.31 -11.57 8.73
C PHE A 110 2.53 -10.50 7.97
N ILE A 111 3.27 -9.66 7.25
CA ILE A 111 2.72 -8.67 6.33
C ILE A 111 3.11 -9.08 4.92
N TYR A 112 2.13 -9.13 4.01
CA TYR A 112 2.40 -9.17 2.58
C TYR A 112 2.34 -7.79 1.97
N TYR A 113 3.32 -7.51 1.13
CA TYR A 113 3.38 -6.31 0.34
C TYR A 113 3.21 -6.63 -1.15
N TYR A 114 2.43 -5.78 -1.81
CA TYR A 114 2.24 -5.79 -3.25
C TYR A 114 2.72 -4.45 -3.79
N ALA A 115 3.87 -4.46 -4.44
CA ALA A 115 4.39 -3.30 -5.15
C ALA A 115 3.60 -3.12 -6.46
N LEU A 116 2.94 -1.97 -6.60
CA LEU A 116 2.13 -1.61 -7.74
C LEU A 116 2.93 -0.60 -8.58
N PRO A 117 3.41 -0.99 -9.77
CA PRO A 117 4.15 -0.05 -10.60
C PRO A 117 3.26 1.12 -10.99
N ILE A 118 3.77 2.33 -10.80
CA ILE A 118 3.12 3.58 -11.19
C ILE A 118 4.06 4.38 -12.08
N TYR A 119 3.48 5.21 -12.93
CA TYR A 119 4.22 6.14 -13.78
C TYR A 119 3.60 7.52 -13.66
N ASN A 120 4.41 8.50 -13.28
CA ASN A 120 4.07 9.90 -13.24
C ASN A 120 4.82 10.65 -14.35
N PRO A 121 4.14 11.02 -15.45
CA PRO A 121 4.80 11.71 -16.55
C PRO A 121 5.31 13.11 -16.17
N PHE A 122 4.78 13.74 -15.12
CA PHE A 122 5.21 15.10 -14.74
C PHE A 122 6.63 15.11 -14.14
N GLU A 123 7.03 14.03 -13.47
CA GLU A 123 8.38 13.85 -12.94
C GLU A 123 9.40 13.46 -14.03
N ASP A 124 8.93 12.86 -15.12
CA ASP A 124 9.75 12.56 -16.31
C ASP A 124 10.22 13.85 -17.02
N PHE A 125 9.36 14.88 -17.07
CA PHE A 125 9.68 16.18 -17.68
C PHE A 125 10.37 17.17 -16.72
N GLY A 126 10.47 16.85 -15.42
CA GLY A 126 11.03 17.74 -14.38
C GLY A 126 12.55 17.89 -14.40
N GLY A 127 13.28 16.94 -15.01
CA GLY A 127 14.75 16.99 -15.16
C GLY A 127 15.26 18.07 -16.11
N GLY A 128 14.35 18.82 -16.76
CA GLY A 128 14.66 19.88 -17.71
C GLY A 128 13.94 21.18 -17.40
N ARG A 129 14.31 21.88 -16.32
CA ARG A 129 14.11 23.34 -16.25
C ARG A 129 15.19 24.02 -15.42
N ARG A 130 15.85 24.98 -16.09
CA ARG A 130 16.85 25.94 -15.64
C ARG A 130 16.46 26.69 -14.38
#